data_AF-A0AAW8N6D4-F1
#
_entry.id   AF-A0AAW8N6D4-F1
#
_cell.length_a   1.000
_cell.length_b   1.000
_cell.length_c   1.000
_cell.angle_alpha   90.00
_cell.angle_beta   90.00
_cell.angle_gamma   90.00
#
_symmetry.space_group_name_H-M   'P 1'
#
loop_
_entity.id
_entity.type
_entity.pdbx_description
1 polymer ?
#
loop_
_entity_poly.entity_id
_entity_poly.type
_entity_poly.pdbx_seq_one_letter_code
_entity_poly.pdbx_strand_id
1 'polypeptide(L)'
;MAPILLALLGGIVEFAHAFNLQISVTQAAREAARTMAITNSQDEAKIAAANGAPGLATGTFAYTFTPTACVANGTVNVEISYTADTLTGIFGSGVTLVGVGAMRCGG
;
A
#
# COMPACT_ATOMS: atom_id res chain seq x y z
N MET A 1 -34.51 -1.17 15.95
CA MET A 1 -33.36 -2.03 16.36
C MET A 1 -32.65 -2.64 15.15
N ALA A 2 -33.37 -3.31 14.25
CA ALA A 2 -32.80 -3.86 13.00
C ALA A 2 -31.90 -2.91 12.17
N PRO A 3 -32.25 -1.62 11.95
CA PRO A 3 -31.39 -0.74 11.15
C PRO A 3 -30.04 -0.42 11.81
N ILE A 4 -29.97 -0.41 13.14
CA ILE A 4 -28.72 -0.17 13.88
C ILE A 4 -27.79 -1.39 13.74
N LEU A 5 -28.34 -2.60 13.85
CA LEU A 5 -27.56 -3.83 13.69
C LEU A 5 -27.02 -3.99 12.26
N LEU A 6 -27.80 -3.64 11.25
CA LEU A 6 -27.36 -3.65 9.85
C LEU A 6 -26.26 -2.62 9.57
N ALA A 7 -26.38 -1.41 10.11
CA ALA A 7 -25.35 -0.39 9.99
C ALA A 7 -24.05 -0.83 10.69
N LEU A 8 -24.16 -1.44 11.87
CA LEU A 8 -23.01 -1.98 12.59
C LEU A 8 -22.29 -3.09 11.80
N LEU A 9 -23.06 -4.05 11.26
CA LEU A 9 -22.53 -5.13 10.44
C LEU A 9 -21.86 -4.60 9.15
N GLY A 10 -22.51 -3.67 8.46
CA GLY A 10 -21.95 -3.04 7.26
C GLY A 10 -20.64 -2.32 7.56
N GLY A 11 -20.59 -1.56 8.66
CA GLY A 11 -19.37 -0.87 9.10
C GLY A 11 -18.23 -1.84 9.44
N ILE A 12 -18.51 -2.96 10.10
CA ILE A 12 -17.49 -3.98 10.43
C ILE A 12 -16.93 -4.61 9.16
N VAL A 13 -17.79 -4.98 8.20
CA VAL A 13 -17.37 -5.60 6.94
C VAL A 13 -16.54 -4.64 6.10
N GLU A 14 -16.98 -3.39 5.99
CA GLU A 14 -16.25 -2.35 5.23
C GLU A 14 -14.88 -2.08 5.85
N PHE A 15 -14.81 -1.95 7.18
CA PHE A 15 -13.56 -1.76 7.88
C PHE A 15 -12.61 -2.95 7.69
N ALA A 16 -13.11 -4.18 7.81
CA ALA A 16 -12.32 -5.39 7.61
C ALA A 16 -11.73 -5.46 6.18
N HIS A 17 -12.52 -5.09 5.18
CA HIS A 17 -12.07 -5.00 3.80
C HIS A 17 -10.99 -3.92 3.61
N ALA A 18 -11.23 -2.69 4.05
CA ALA A 18 -10.26 -1.60 3.95
C ALA A 18 -8.94 -1.93 4.69
N PHE A 19 -9.03 -2.58 5.85
CA PHE A 19 -7.87 -3.02 6.61
C PHE A 19 -7.08 -4.12 5.89
N ASN A 20 -7.76 -5.07 5.24
CA ASN A 20 -7.09 -6.08 4.43
C ASN A 20 -6.29 -5.45 3.28
N LEU A 21 -6.89 -4.49 2.57
CA LEU A 21 -6.22 -3.75 1.52
C LEU A 21 -5.03 -2.93 2.06
N GLN A 22 -5.19 -2.27 3.21
CA GLN A 22 -4.11 -1.51 3.85
C GLN A 22 -2.90 -2.39 4.17
N ILE A 23 -3.12 -3.62 4.64
CA ILE A 23 -2.03 -4.60 4.85
C ILE A 23 -1.31 -4.87 3.53
N SER A 24 -2.05 -5.14 2.46
CA SER A 24 -1.47 -5.43 1.14
C SER A 24 -0.64 -4.25 0.61
N VAL A 25 -1.14 -3.01 0.67
CA VAL A 25 -0.39 -1.81 0.25
C VAL A 25 0.88 -1.63 1.10
N THR A 26 0.80 -1.91 2.40
CA THR A 26 1.96 -1.82 3.30
C THR A 26 3.01 -2.88 2.98
N GLN A 27 2.60 -4.11 2.63
CA GLN A 27 3.51 -5.17 2.19
C GLN A 27 4.18 -4.81 0.86
N ALA A 28 3.41 -4.30 -0.12
CA ALA A 28 3.97 -3.80 -1.37
C ALA A 28 5.05 -2.73 -1.15
N ALA A 29 4.80 -1.76 -0.26
CA ALA A 29 5.76 -0.69 0.03
C ALA A 29 7.05 -1.23 0.68
N ARG A 30 6.94 -2.25 1.55
CA ARG A 30 8.10 -2.92 2.16
C ARG A 30 8.95 -3.66 1.15
N GLU A 31 8.32 -4.42 0.24
CA GLU A 31 9.06 -5.12 -0.82
C GLU A 31 9.67 -4.15 -1.83
N ALA A 32 8.98 -3.05 -2.15
CA ALA A 32 9.54 -1.99 -2.98
C ALA A 32 10.79 -1.36 -2.35
N ALA A 33 10.72 -1.02 -1.05
CA ALA A 33 11.86 -0.46 -0.32
C ALA A 33 13.05 -1.43 -0.25
N ARG A 34 12.77 -2.73 -0.07
CA ARG A 34 13.79 -3.78 -0.11
C ARG A 34 14.49 -3.85 -1.45
N THR A 35 13.74 -3.90 -2.53
CA THR A 35 14.32 -3.96 -3.87
C THR A 35 15.09 -2.70 -4.20
N MET A 36 14.58 -1.51 -3.85
CA MET A 36 15.32 -0.26 -3.96
C MET A 36 16.65 -0.28 -3.19
N ALA A 37 16.66 -0.82 -1.98
CA ALA A 37 17.85 -0.89 -1.13
C ALA A 37 18.96 -1.78 -1.70
N ILE A 38 18.58 -2.81 -2.48
CA ILE A 38 19.51 -3.81 -3.03
C ILE A 38 19.93 -3.44 -4.46
N THR A 39 18.97 -3.10 -5.32
CA THR A 39 19.21 -2.96 -6.76
C THR A 39 19.28 -1.51 -7.22
N ASN A 40 18.88 -0.56 -6.36
CA ASN A 40 18.84 0.86 -6.67
C ASN A 40 18.05 1.19 -7.95
N SER A 41 17.02 0.40 -8.26
CA SER A 41 16.19 0.53 -9.46
C SER A 41 14.72 0.71 -9.11
N GLN A 42 14.15 1.86 -9.49
CA GLN A 42 12.72 2.16 -9.24
C GLN A 42 11.80 1.25 -10.05
N ASP A 43 12.20 0.82 -11.25
CA ASP A 43 11.36 -0.03 -12.09
C ASP A 43 11.28 -1.44 -11.50
N GLU A 44 12.39 -2.00 -11.03
CA GLU A 44 12.39 -3.28 -10.32
C GLU A 44 11.62 -3.19 -9.01
N ALA A 45 11.71 -2.07 -8.29
CA ALA A 45 10.96 -1.84 -7.06
C ALA A 45 9.45 -1.77 -7.30
N LYS A 46 8.98 -1.17 -8.41
CA LYS A 46 7.56 -1.16 -8.79
C LYS A 46 7.07 -2.57 -9.10
N ILE A 47 7.86 -3.38 -9.80
CA ILE A 47 7.53 -4.79 -10.07
C ILE A 47 7.45 -5.59 -8.76
N ALA A 48 8.42 -5.40 -7.87
CA ALA A 48 8.42 -6.04 -6.56
C ALA A 48 7.21 -5.64 -5.71
N ALA A 49 6.84 -4.35 -5.72
CA ALA A 49 5.63 -3.85 -5.06
C ALA A 49 4.38 -4.54 -5.60
N ALA A 50 4.26 -4.66 -6.92
CA ALA A 50 3.12 -5.31 -7.56
C ALA A 50 3.02 -6.79 -7.18
N ASN A 51 4.15 -7.49 -7.12
CA ASN A 51 4.21 -8.89 -6.67
C ASN A 51 3.93 -9.04 -5.17
N GLY A 52 4.21 -8.02 -4.36
CA GLY A 52 3.97 -8.00 -2.91
C GLY A 52 2.53 -7.72 -2.50
N ALA A 53 1.67 -7.27 -3.43
CA ALA A 53 0.24 -7.07 -3.21
C ALA A 53 -0.62 -7.79 -4.28
N PRO A 54 -0.55 -9.14 -4.34
CA PRO A 54 -1.38 -9.89 -5.28
C PRO A 54 -2.87 -9.66 -4.96
N GLY A 55 -3.64 -9.29 -5.99
CA GLY A 55 -5.07 -9.01 -5.86
C GLY A 55 -5.46 -7.54 -5.77
N LEU A 56 -4.49 -6.62 -5.65
CA LEU A 56 -4.75 -5.19 -5.88
C LEU A 56 -4.55 -4.82 -7.35
N ALA A 57 -5.26 -3.80 -7.81
CA ALA A 57 -5.03 -3.22 -9.14
C ALA A 57 -3.75 -2.36 -9.11
N THR A 58 -2.59 -3.02 -9.09
CA THR A 58 -1.27 -2.39 -8.90
C THR A 58 -0.91 -1.36 -9.98
N GLY A 59 -1.59 -1.37 -11.14
CA GLY A 59 -1.47 -0.35 -12.17
C GLY A 59 -1.94 1.05 -11.76
N THR A 60 -2.69 1.19 -10.66
CA THR A 60 -3.13 2.49 -10.11
C THR A 60 -2.30 2.95 -8.92
N PHE A 61 -1.23 2.22 -8.56
CA PHE A 61 -0.35 2.62 -7.46
C PHE A 61 0.39 3.91 -7.81
N ALA A 62 0.28 4.91 -6.93
CA ALA A 62 1.11 6.10 -6.97
C ALA A 62 2.33 5.88 -6.07
N TYR A 63 3.52 5.98 -6.62
CA TYR A 63 4.77 5.71 -5.93
C TYR A 63 5.54 7.01 -5.65
N THR A 64 6.04 7.14 -4.43
CA THR A 64 6.97 8.21 -4.05
C THR A 64 8.23 7.58 -3.46
N PHE A 65 9.37 7.83 -4.09
CA PHE A 65 10.68 7.32 -3.67
C PHE A 65 11.50 8.45 -3.07
N THR A 66 11.93 8.30 -1.81
CA THR A 66 12.73 9.30 -1.11
C THR A 66 13.91 8.66 -0.39
N PRO A 67 15.17 8.95 -0.75
CA PRO A 67 15.61 9.64 -1.98
C PRO A 67 15.29 8.83 -3.26
N THR A 68 15.35 9.49 -4.42
CA THR A 68 15.05 8.88 -5.74
C THR A 68 16.00 7.75 -6.13
N ALA A 69 17.23 7.80 -5.63
CA ALA A 69 18.20 6.74 -5.73
C ALA A 69 18.75 6.45 -4.33
N CYS A 70 19.06 5.18 -4.07
CA CYS A 70 19.71 4.76 -2.86
C CYS A 70 21.11 5.38 -2.76
N VAL A 71 21.35 6.03 -1.63
CA VAL A 71 22.65 6.64 -1.29
C VAL A 71 23.35 5.74 -0.29
N ALA A 72 24.67 5.54 -0.43
CA ALA A 72 25.45 4.71 0.50
C ALA A 72 25.27 5.20 1.95
N ASN A 73 25.00 4.28 2.88
CA ASN A 73 24.66 4.54 4.29
C ASN A 73 23.38 5.37 4.51
N GLY A 74 22.59 5.63 3.46
CA GLY A 74 21.30 6.30 3.55
C GLY A 74 20.15 5.32 3.82
N THR A 75 18.98 5.87 4.10
CA THR A 75 17.71 5.13 4.17
C THR A 75 16.87 5.51 2.95
N VAL A 76 16.34 4.52 2.25
CA VAL A 76 15.33 4.71 1.21
C VAL A 76 13.94 4.47 1.78
N ASN A 77 13.05 5.42 1.54
CA ASN A 77 11.64 5.37 1.86
C ASN A 77 10.85 5.24 0.55
N VAL A 78 9.96 4.26 0.52
CA VAL A 78 9.02 4.05 -0.56
C VAL A 78 7.62 4.17 0.00
N GLU A 79 6.90 5.17 -0.47
CA GLU A 79 5.49 5.37 -0.18
C GLU A 79 4.67 4.94 -1.39
N ILE A 80 3.61 4.18 -1.13
CA ILE A 80 2.64 3.74 -2.12
C ILE A 80 1.27 4.23 -1.68
N SER A 81 0.62 5.00 -2.52
CA SER A 81 -0.78 5.41 -2.37
C SER A 81 -1.66 4.64 -3.35
N TYR A 82 -2.76 4.11 -2.85
CA TYR A 82 -3.74 3.33 -3.61
C TYR A 82 -5.15 3.77 -3.23
N THR A 83 -5.98 4.07 -4.22
CA THR A 83 -7.39 4.38 -3.98
C THR A 83 -8.23 3.15 -4.30
N ALA A 84 -8.91 2.63 -3.29
CA ALA A 84 -9.78 1.46 -3.41
C ALA A 84 -11.25 1.88 -3.35
N ASP A 85 -12.10 1.19 -4.11
CA ASP A 85 -13.55 1.37 -4.01
C ASP A 85 -14.09 0.74 -2.73
N THR A 86 -15.15 1.34 -2.17
CA THR A 86 -15.83 0.78 -0.99
C THR A 86 -16.85 -0.29 -1.40
N LEU A 87 -17.09 -1.28 -0.55
CA LEU A 87 -18.04 -2.36 -0.84
C LEU A 87 -19.50 -1.93 -0.59
N THR A 88 -19.72 -1.14 0.45
CA THR A 88 -21.04 -0.77 0.97
C THR A 88 -21.38 0.71 0.76
N GLY A 89 -20.41 1.54 0.37
CA GLY A 89 -20.59 2.98 0.22
C GLY A 89 -20.61 3.77 1.53
N ILE A 90 -20.47 3.12 2.69
CA ILE A 90 -20.56 3.77 4.02
C ILE A 90 -19.45 4.81 4.23
N PHE A 91 -18.27 4.61 3.64
CA PHE A 91 -17.15 5.55 3.69
C PHE A 91 -17.04 6.44 2.45
N GLY A 92 -18.08 6.53 1.62
CA GLY A 92 -18.06 7.21 0.32
C GLY A 92 -17.70 6.27 -0.83
N SER A 93 -17.42 6.79 -2.03
CA SER A 93 -17.16 5.96 -3.22
C SER A 93 -15.78 5.30 -3.23
N GLY A 94 -14.83 5.79 -2.44
CA GLY A 94 -13.49 5.21 -2.36
C GLY A 94 -12.71 5.67 -1.13
N VAL A 95 -11.72 4.89 -0.75
CA VAL A 95 -10.81 5.12 0.37
C VAL A 95 -9.37 5.10 -0.14
N THR A 96 -8.63 6.15 0.18
CA THR A 96 -7.19 6.22 -0.12
C THR A 96 -6.40 5.55 1.00
N LEU A 97 -5.61 4.56 0.62
CA LEU A 97 -4.74 3.75 1.48
C LEU A 97 -3.30 4.11 1.17
N VAL A 98 -2.49 4.29 2.21
CA VAL A 98 -1.09 4.69 2.08
C VAL A 98 -0.21 3.71 2.84
N GLY A 99 0.71 3.06 2.14
CA GLY A 99 1.72 2.19 2.72
C GLY A 99 3.10 2.80 2.61
N VAL A 100 3.89 2.73 3.68
CA VAL A 100 5.27 3.22 3.69
C VAL A 100 6.21 2.08 4.08
N GLY A 101 7.22 1.84 3.26
CA GLY A 101 8.35 0.96 3.54
C GLY A 101 9.64 1.77 3.62
N ALA A 102 10.51 1.44 4.57
CA ALA A 102 11.84 2.05 4.67
C ALA A 102 12.90 0.98 4.88
N MET A 103 14.02 1.08 4.17
CA MET A 103 15.19 0.19 4.32
C MET A 103 16.49 0.96 4.16
N ARG A 104 17.57 0.48 4.80
CA ARG A 104 18.90 1.06 4.62
C ARG A 104 19.51 0.58 3.31
N CYS A 105 20.09 1.51 2.56
CA CYS A 105 20.80 1.24 1.33
C CYS A 105 22.10 0.48 1.61
N GLY A 106 22.31 -0.64 0.94
CA GLY A 106 23.53 -1.46 1.07
C GLY A 106 23.46 -2.62 2.08
N GLY A 107 22.32 -2.82 2.75
CA GLY A 107 22.14 -3.86 3.77
C GLY A 107 22.41 -3.37 5.18
#